data_AF-A0A966WIB3-F1
#
_entry.id   AF-A0A966WIB3-F1
#
_cell.length_a   1.000
_cell.length_b   1.000
_cell.length_c   1.000
_cell.angle_alpha   90.00
_cell.angle_beta   90.00
_cell.angle_gamma   90.00
#
_symmetry.space_group_name_H-M   'P 1'
#
loop_
_entity.id
_entity.type
_entity.pdbx_description
1 polymer ?
#
loop_
_entity_poly.entity_id
_entity_poly.type
_entity_poly.pdbx_seq_one_letter_code
_entity_poly.pdbx_strand_id
1 'polypeptide(L)'
;MGMQYDVKSTHLTTAGVAYSSRTRLKGAVLSPITSAAKNVIFANNVAQNGTYDIPGSTVCTVTITNHGLANGARIWADFTSGTAVDNVYVVANASANTFTITTASLTTSGNVSVYSDVLMEVDCYNATAFNVIIPGEGILAEDGIYVGVPANVSATVFYG
;
A
#
# COMPACT_ATOMS: atom_id res chain seq x y z
N MET A 1 -14.78 9.51 30.01
CA MET A 1 -14.53 10.36 28.83
C MET A 1 -13.08 10.14 28.42
N GLY A 2 -12.83 9.29 27.42
CA GLY A 2 -11.50 9.22 26.82
C GLY A 2 -11.19 10.57 26.18
N MET A 3 -9.99 11.12 26.42
CA MET A 3 -9.58 12.37 25.77
C MET A 3 -9.61 12.16 24.25
N GLN A 4 -10.31 13.04 23.54
CA GLN A 4 -10.20 13.10 22.08
C GLN A 4 -8.78 13.57 21.76
N TYR A 5 -7.98 12.70 21.16
CA TYR A 5 -6.64 13.06 20.70
C TYR A 5 -6.74 14.04 19.52
N ASP A 6 -5.84 15.02 19.46
CA ASP A 6 -5.79 16.01 18.39
C ASP A 6 -5.68 15.31 17.03
N VAL A 7 -6.51 15.74 16.08
CA VAL A 7 -6.42 15.27 14.70
C VAL A 7 -5.26 16.01 14.02
N LYS A 8 -4.26 15.24 13.60
CA LYS A 8 -3.10 15.68 12.82
C LYS A 8 -3.27 15.27 11.37
N SER A 9 -2.46 15.85 10.49
CA SER A 9 -2.44 15.44 9.09
C SER A 9 -1.04 15.45 8.49
N THR A 10 -0.85 14.67 7.43
CA THR A 10 0.36 14.67 6.60
C THR A 10 -0.05 14.49 5.13
N HIS A 11 0.62 15.21 4.23
CA HIS A 11 0.41 15.12 2.79
C HIS A 11 1.52 14.30 2.12
N LEU A 12 1.14 13.41 1.21
CA LEU A 12 2.02 12.52 0.47
C LEU A 12 1.72 12.60 -1.03
N THR A 13 2.74 12.92 -1.82
CA THR A 13 2.71 12.85 -3.30
C THR A 13 3.39 11.59 -3.84
N THR A 14 3.92 10.75 -2.95
CA THR A 14 4.59 9.48 -3.23
C THR A 14 4.33 8.56 -2.04
N ALA A 15 4.42 7.25 -2.24
CA ALA A 15 4.25 6.27 -1.17
C ALA A 15 5.25 6.51 -0.03
N GLY A 16 4.84 6.23 1.20
CA GLY A 16 5.70 6.43 2.37
C GLY A 16 4.97 6.37 3.70
N VAL A 17 5.73 6.56 4.77
CA VAL A 17 5.21 6.56 6.14
C VAL A 17 4.57 7.90 6.45
N ALA A 18 3.25 7.91 6.67
CA ALA A 18 2.53 9.10 7.12
C ALA A 18 2.73 9.35 8.62
N TYR A 19 2.84 8.28 9.42
CA TYR A 19 3.14 8.36 10.85
C TYR A 19 3.73 7.04 11.35
N SER A 20 4.73 7.08 12.24
CA SER A 20 5.56 5.91 12.59
C SER A 20 5.30 5.33 13.98
N SER A 21 4.10 5.52 14.54
CA SER A 21 3.76 5.00 15.87
C SER A 21 2.28 4.69 15.96
N ARG A 22 1.88 3.91 16.98
CA ARG A 22 0.49 3.56 17.23
C ARG A 22 -0.42 4.78 17.18
N THR A 23 -1.41 4.77 16.29
CA THR A 23 -2.37 5.86 16.10
C THR A 23 -3.67 5.31 15.52
N ARG A 24 -4.67 6.17 15.30
CA ARG A 24 -5.85 5.82 14.52
C ARG A 24 -5.92 6.65 13.25
N LEU A 25 -6.15 5.97 12.13
CA LEU A 25 -6.52 6.61 10.87
C LEU A 25 -7.94 7.18 10.98
N LYS A 26 -8.09 8.49 10.77
CA LYS A 26 -9.35 9.25 10.94
C LYS A 26 -10.02 9.61 9.62
N GLY A 27 -9.28 9.61 8.53
CA GLY A 27 -9.79 9.92 7.21
C GLY A 27 -8.65 10.21 6.25
N ALA A 28 -8.99 10.48 5.00
CA ALA A 28 -8.04 10.93 4.00
C ALA A 28 -8.71 11.83 2.97
N VAL A 29 -7.93 12.66 2.28
CA VAL A 29 -8.31 13.26 1.00
C VAL A 29 -7.42 12.66 -0.06
N LEU A 30 -8.00 12.10 -1.11
CA LEU A 30 -7.27 11.58 -2.25
C LEU A 30 -7.49 12.50 -3.44
N SER A 31 -6.40 12.87 -4.12
CA SER A 31 -6.43 13.78 -5.27
C SER A 31 -5.74 13.12 -6.47
N PRO A 32 -6.44 12.23 -7.19
CA PRO A 32 -5.99 11.74 -8.50
C PRO A 32 -6.01 12.87 -9.54
N ILE A 33 -5.00 12.91 -10.41
CA ILE A 33 -4.89 13.92 -11.50
C ILE A 33 -5.12 13.33 -12.90
N THR A 34 -5.34 12.02 -12.99
CA THR A 34 -5.60 11.31 -14.25
C THR A 34 -6.80 10.40 -14.11
N SER A 35 -7.55 10.21 -15.21
CA SER A 35 -8.68 9.27 -15.21
C SER A 35 -8.22 7.85 -15.56
N ALA A 36 -7.86 7.07 -14.55
CA ALA A 36 -7.41 5.69 -14.68
C ALA A 36 -7.68 4.93 -13.38
N ALA A 37 -7.88 3.60 -13.45
CA ALA A 37 -7.99 2.77 -12.25
C ALA A 37 -6.68 2.83 -11.45
N LYS A 38 -6.77 3.24 -10.19
CA LYS A 38 -5.66 3.41 -9.26
C LYS A 38 -6.17 3.04 -7.86
N ASN A 39 -5.36 2.33 -7.08
CA ASN A 39 -5.70 1.96 -5.71
C ASN A 39 -4.71 2.62 -4.76
N VAL A 40 -5.20 3.40 -3.81
CA VAL A 40 -4.40 3.91 -2.69
C VAL A 40 -4.63 2.97 -1.51
N ILE A 41 -3.56 2.58 -0.84
CA ILE A 41 -3.65 1.70 0.32
C ILE A 41 -3.12 2.38 1.58
N PHE A 42 -3.77 2.11 2.70
CA PHE A 42 -3.32 2.48 4.03
C PHE A 42 -3.03 1.17 4.74
N ALA A 43 -1.81 1.02 5.23
CA ALA A 43 -1.35 -0.20 5.88
C ALA A 43 -0.67 0.13 7.21
N ASN A 44 -0.61 -0.87 8.10
CA ASN A 44 0.30 -0.80 9.22
C ASN A 44 1.73 -0.64 8.70
N ASN A 45 2.54 0.17 9.37
CA ASN A 45 3.91 0.45 8.96
C ASN A 45 4.88 -0.71 9.29
N VAL A 46 4.54 -1.90 8.80
CA VAL A 46 5.32 -3.13 8.94
C VAL A 46 5.53 -3.72 7.55
N ALA A 47 6.72 -3.51 7.01
CA ALA A 47 7.12 -4.09 5.73
C ALA A 47 7.72 -5.47 5.92
N GLN A 48 7.37 -6.39 5.02
CA GLN A 48 8.09 -7.65 4.83
C GLN A 48 9.04 -7.50 3.63
N ASN A 49 10.34 -7.60 3.88
CA ASN A 49 11.35 -7.39 2.86
C ASN A 49 11.73 -8.72 2.18
N GLY A 50 11.94 -8.67 0.87
CA GLY A 50 12.35 -9.82 0.09
C GLY A 50 12.94 -9.43 -1.26
N THR A 51 12.89 -10.38 -2.18
CA THR A 51 13.36 -10.21 -3.56
C THR A 51 12.26 -10.54 -4.55
N TYR A 52 12.42 -10.08 -5.78
CA TYR A 52 11.51 -10.38 -6.87
C TYR A 52 12.26 -10.71 -8.16
N ASP A 53 11.60 -11.44 -9.05
CA ASP A 53 12.08 -11.76 -10.40
C ASP A 53 10.93 -11.73 -11.41
N ILE A 54 11.14 -11.03 -12.54
CA ILE A 54 10.25 -10.98 -13.70
C ILE A 54 11.06 -11.44 -14.93
N PRO A 55 10.91 -12.70 -15.39
CA PRO A 55 11.76 -13.29 -16.41
C PRO A 55 11.21 -13.08 -17.83
N GLY A 56 10.92 -11.84 -18.23
CA GLY A 56 10.37 -11.53 -19.56
C GLY A 56 8.89 -11.89 -19.73
N SER A 57 8.15 -12.04 -18.62
CA SER A 57 6.73 -12.39 -18.61
C SER A 57 5.93 -11.41 -17.75
N THR A 58 4.60 -11.54 -17.71
CA THR A 58 3.75 -10.78 -16.77
C THR A 58 3.73 -11.37 -15.36
N VAL A 59 4.33 -12.54 -15.15
CA VAL A 59 4.40 -13.20 -13.84
C VAL A 59 5.66 -12.74 -13.12
N CYS A 60 5.47 -12.03 -12.02
CA CYS A 60 6.52 -11.65 -11.09
C CYS A 60 6.52 -12.63 -9.92
N THR A 61 7.62 -13.33 -9.68
CA THR A 61 7.79 -14.16 -8.48
C THR A 61 8.40 -13.32 -7.38
N VAL A 62 7.74 -13.22 -6.24
CA VAL A 62 8.24 -12.56 -5.04
C VAL A 62 8.65 -13.63 -4.03
N THR A 63 9.83 -13.48 -3.45
CA THR A 63 10.41 -14.38 -2.46
C THR A 63 10.56 -13.66 -1.13
N ILE A 64 9.75 -14.06 -0.15
CA ILE A 64 9.77 -13.58 1.24
C ILE A 64 9.57 -14.81 2.12
N THR A 65 10.53 -15.15 2.97
CA THR A 65 10.43 -16.33 3.84
C THR A 65 9.29 -16.18 4.85
N ASN A 66 8.44 -17.20 4.97
CA ASN A 66 7.32 -17.23 5.92
C ASN A 66 6.41 -15.99 5.83
N HIS A 67 6.02 -15.60 4.60
CA HIS A 67 5.26 -14.36 4.39
C HIS A 67 3.84 -14.38 4.97
N GLY A 68 3.28 -15.57 5.23
CA GLY A 68 1.95 -15.75 5.84
C GLY A 68 0.78 -15.30 4.96
N LEU A 69 1.02 -15.08 3.66
CA LEU A 69 0.02 -14.58 2.71
C LEU A 69 -0.71 -15.73 2.02
N ALA A 70 -2.02 -15.55 1.81
CA ALA A 70 -2.86 -16.44 1.04
C ALA A 70 -3.17 -15.87 -0.36
N ASN A 71 -3.59 -16.74 -1.29
CA ASN A 71 -4.08 -16.31 -2.59
C ASN A 71 -5.28 -15.37 -2.44
N GLY A 72 -5.31 -14.30 -3.24
CA GLY A 72 -6.32 -13.25 -3.18
C GLY A 72 -6.01 -12.10 -2.22
N ALA A 73 -4.95 -12.19 -1.39
CA ALA A 73 -4.55 -11.08 -0.52
C ALA A 73 -4.15 -9.85 -1.34
N ARG A 74 -4.58 -8.67 -0.89
CA ARG A 74 -4.17 -7.36 -1.41
C ARG A 74 -2.91 -6.91 -0.69
N ILE A 75 -1.89 -6.51 -1.45
CA ILE A 75 -0.62 -6.03 -0.91
C ILE A 75 -0.15 -4.79 -1.65
N TRP A 76 0.56 -3.90 -0.96
CA TRP A 76 1.41 -2.92 -1.63
C TRP A 76 2.80 -3.51 -1.82
N ALA A 77 3.26 -3.58 -3.07
CA ALA A 77 4.64 -3.94 -3.37
C ALA A 77 5.42 -2.66 -3.72
N ASP A 78 6.42 -2.36 -2.90
CA ASP A 78 7.39 -1.28 -3.07
C ASP A 78 8.71 -1.89 -3.58
N PHE A 79 8.92 -1.83 -4.89
CA PHE A 79 10.10 -2.33 -5.56
C PHE A 79 11.25 -1.35 -5.38
N THR A 80 12.09 -1.62 -4.39
CA THR A 80 13.21 -0.76 -4.00
C THR A 80 14.41 -0.82 -4.95
N SER A 81 14.41 -1.74 -5.92
CA SER A 81 15.39 -1.78 -7.01
C SER A 81 14.85 -2.43 -8.29
N GLY A 82 15.56 -2.21 -9.40
CA GLY A 82 15.13 -2.64 -10.74
C GLY A 82 14.07 -1.72 -11.34
N THR A 83 13.28 -2.22 -12.30
CA THR A 83 12.32 -1.39 -13.07
C THR A 83 10.87 -1.85 -12.94
N ALA A 84 10.57 -2.74 -11.98
CA ALA A 84 9.19 -3.07 -11.64
C ALA A 84 8.49 -1.83 -11.04
N VAL A 85 7.17 -1.75 -11.18
CA VAL A 85 6.39 -0.56 -10.80
C VAL A 85 5.68 -0.81 -9.49
N ASP A 86 5.83 0.11 -8.53
CA ASP A 86 5.11 0.04 -7.26
C ASP A 86 3.61 0.15 -7.47
N ASN A 87 2.85 -0.74 -6.86
CA ASN A 87 1.40 -0.71 -6.94
C ASN A 87 0.77 -1.63 -5.90
N VAL A 88 -0.56 -1.58 -5.81
CA VAL A 88 -1.33 -2.60 -5.12
C VAL A 88 -1.51 -3.81 -6.04
N TYR A 89 -1.02 -4.97 -5.60
CA TYR A 89 -1.11 -6.24 -6.34
C TYR A 89 -2.02 -7.23 -5.62
N VAL A 90 -2.41 -8.30 -6.34
CA VAL A 90 -3.15 -9.44 -5.79
C VAL A 90 -2.22 -10.64 -5.77
N VAL A 91 -2.09 -11.26 -4.60
CA VAL A 91 -1.27 -12.46 -4.40
C VAL A 91 -1.90 -13.67 -5.10
N ALA A 92 -1.08 -14.42 -5.84
CA ALA A 92 -1.44 -15.68 -6.48
C ALA A 92 -0.33 -16.74 -6.30
N ASN A 93 -0.66 -18.02 -6.42
CA ASN A 93 0.29 -19.15 -6.28
C ASN A 93 1.18 -19.06 -5.02
N ALA A 94 0.59 -18.64 -3.90
CA ALA A 94 1.28 -18.52 -2.62
C ALA A 94 1.74 -19.88 -2.10
N SER A 95 3.01 -19.94 -1.69
CA SER A 95 3.64 -21.02 -0.92
C SER A 95 4.00 -20.50 0.48
N ALA A 96 4.89 -21.18 1.21
CA ALA A 96 5.39 -20.67 2.48
C ALA A 96 6.38 -19.49 2.32
N ASN A 97 7.15 -19.48 1.22
CA ASN A 97 8.30 -18.58 1.04
C ASN A 97 8.23 -17.76 -0.24
N THR A 98 7.25 -18.02 -1.10
CA THR A 98 7.13 -17.39 -2.41
C THR A 98 5.67 -17.18 -2.75
N PHE A 99 5.40 -16.16 -3.53
CA PHE A 99 4.13 -16.00 -4.22
C PHE A 99 4.36 -15.31 -5.55
N THR A 100 3.34 -15.27 -6.38
CA THR A 100 3.35 -14.56 -7.66
C THR A 100 2.38 -13.41 -7.65
N ILE A 101 2.70 -12.37 -8.41
CA ILE A 101 1.81 -11.26 -8.73
C ILE A 101 1.87 -11.01 -10.24
N THR A 102 0.81 -10.41 -10.79
CA THR A 102 0.77 -10.04 -12.20
C THR A 102 1.24 -8.60 -12.39
N THR A 103 2.24 -8.40 -13.24
CA THR A 103 2.87 -7.12 -13.57
C THR A 103 2.86 -6.89 -15.09
N ALA A 104 3.43 -5.78 -15.55
CA ALA A 104 3.77 -5.63 -16.98
C ALA A 104 4.86 -6.64 -17.38
N SER A 105 4.92 -7.02 -18.66
CA SER A 105 6.02 -7.85 -19.16
C SER A 105 7.34 -7.07 -19.10
N LEU A 106 8.24 -7.51 -18.22
CA LEU A 106 9.54 -6.89 -17.96
C LEU A 106 10.62 -7.96 -17.84
N THR A 107 11.89 -7.58 -17.95
CA THR A 107 13.04 -8.43 -17.63
C THR A 107 13.87 -7.72 -16.57
N THR A 108 13.49 -7.92 -15.30
CA THR A 108 14.07 -7.21 -14.15
C THR A 108 13.91 -8.04 -12.89
N SER A 109 14.86 -7.91 -11.98
CA SER A 109 14.85 -8.52 -10.66
C SER A 109 15.50 -7.56 -9.66
N GLY A 110 15.24 -7.78 -8.38
CA GLY A 110 15.72 -6.88 -7.35
C GLY A 110 15.07 -7.11 -5.99
N ASN A 111 15.11 -6.06 -5.18
CA ASN A 111 14.57 -6.05 -3.82
C ASN A 111 13.15 -5.49 -3.83
N VAL A 112 12.32 -5.97 -2.90
CA VAL A 112 10.93 -5.51 -2.73
C VAL A 112 10.58 -5.47 -1.24
N SER A 113 9.84 -4.45 -0.85
CA SER A 113 9.22 -4.30 0.47
C SER A 113 7.72 -4.44 0.31
N VAL A 114 7.10 -5.35 1.06
CA VAL A 114 5.67 -5.65 0.94
C VAL A 114 4.93 -5.22 2.19
N TYR A 115 3.90 -4.39 2.03
CA TYR A 115 2.96 -4.04 3.10
C TYR A 115 1.66 -4.81 2.88
N SER A 116 1.38 -5.76 3.78
CA SER A 116 0.25 -6.69 3.67
C SER A 116 -0.80 -6.53 4.77
N ASP A 117 -0.48 -5.82 5.85
CA ASP A 117 -1.45 -5.52 6.91
C ASP A 117 -2.24 -4.26 6.54
N VAL A 118 -3.28 -4.46 5.74
CA VAL A 118 -4.08 -3.41 5.13
C VAL A 118 -5.14 -2.90 6.10
N LEU A 119 -5.06 -1.62 6.44
CA LEU A 119 -6.05 -0.92 7.24
C LEU A 119 -7.26 -0.50 6.39
N MET A 120 -6.99 0.00 5.17
CA MET A 120 -8.00 0.45 4.22
C MET A 120 -7.40 0.51 2.82
N GLU A 121 -8.20 0.16 1.81
CA GLU A 121 -7.90 0.40 0.41
C GLU A 121 -8.97 1.32 -0.18
N VAL A 122 -8.56 2.23 -1.07
CA VAL A 122 -9.45 3.18 -1.72
C VAL A 122 -9.19 3.21 -3.21
N ASP A 123 -10.24 2.93 -3.97
CA ASP A 123 -10.21 2.95 -5.42
C ASP A 123 -10.45 4.38 -5.93
N CYS A 124 -9.62 4.81 -6.87
CA CYS A 124 -9.82 6.04 -7.61
C CYS A 124 -9.81 5.75 -9.10
N TYR A 125 -10.67 6.48 -9.82
CA TYR A 125 -10.80 6.35 -11.27
C TYR A 125 -10.83 7.70 -11.96
N ASN A 126 -11.61 8.66 -11.48
CA ASN A 126 -11.72 9.99 -12.10
C ASN A 126 -10.64 10.93 -11.58
N ALA A 127 -10.21 11.89 -12.40
CA ALA A 127 -9.28 12.97 -12.04
C ALA A 127 -9.92 14.04 -11.14
N THR A 128 -10.48 13.65 -10.01
CA THR A 128 -11.19 14.52 -9.08
C THR A 128 -10.83 14.16 -7.65
N ALA A 129 -10.52 15.16 -6.84
CA ALA A 129 -10.27 14.95 -5.42
C ALA A 129 -11.55 14.56 -4.67
N PHE A 130 -11.42 13.68 -3.69
CA PHE A 130 -12.52 13.24 -2.84
C PHE A 130 -12.06 12.94 -1.41
N ASN A 131 -13.02 13.01 -0.49
CA ASN A 131 -12.79 12.73 0.93
C ASN A 131 -13.16 11.28 1.24
N VAL A 132 -12.34 10.64 2.05
CA VAL A 132 -12.57 9.34 2.66
C VAL A 132 -12.98 9.56 4.10
N ILE A 133 -14.23 9.23 4.40
CA ILE A 133 -14.82 9.41 5.73
C ILE A 133 -14.68 8.10 6.49
N ILE A 134 -14.06 8.15 7.67
CA ILE A 134 -13.95 6.99 8.56
C ILE A 134 -14.83 7.24 9.79
N PRO A 135 -15.76 6.33 10.10
CA PRO A 135 -16.67 6.51 11.21
C PRO A 135 -16.02 6.26 12.58
N GLY A 136 -16.69 6.74 13.63
CA GLY A 136 -16.34 6.43 15.02
C GLY A 136 -14.95 6.90 15.42
N GLU A 137 -14.23 6.06 16.15
CA GLU A 137 -12.88 6.40 16.62
C GLU A 137 -11.80 6.33 15.54
N GLY A 138 -12.11 5.82 14.35
CA GLY A 138 -11.11 5.55 13.31
C GLY A 138 -10.50 4.14 13.38
N ILE A 139 -9.75 3.80 12.35
CA ILE A 139 -9.12 2.48 12.20
C ILE A 139 -7.80 2.47 12.97
N LEU A 140 -7.60 1.48 13.83
CA LEU A 140 -6.38 1.37 14.64
C LEU A 140 -5.21 0.94 13.75
N ALA A 141 -4.12 1.71 13.78
CA ALA A 141 -2.82 1.35 13.24
C ALA A 141 -1.88 1.06 14.42
N GLU A 142 -1.42 -0.17 14.55
CA GLU A 142 -0.59 -0.63 15.68
C GLU A 142 0.83 -0.09 15.61
N ASP A 143 1.43 -0.08 14.41
CA ASP A 143 2.83 0.31 14.19
C ASP A 143 2.98 1.64 13.42
N GLY A 144 1.86 2.32 13.21
CA GLY A 144 1.78 3.54 12.42
C GLY A 144 1.17 3.31 11.04
N ILE A 145 1.07 4.39 10.27
CA ILE A 145 0.36 4.41 9.00
C ILE A 145 1.38 4.56 7.89
N TYR A 146 1.53 3.52 7.08
CA TYR A 146 2.13 3.60 5.75
C TYR A 146 1.03 3.85 4.72
N VAL A 147 1.30 4.70 3.73
CA VAL A 147 0.39 4.94 2.62
C VAL A 147 1.07 4.59 1.31
N GLY A 148 0.52 3.59 0.63
CA GLY A 148 0.87 3.25 -0.74
C GLY A 148 0.13 4.18 -1.69
N VAL A 149 0.86 5.10 -2.31
CA VAL A 149 0.33 6.08 -3.25
C VAL A 149 0.85 5.75 -4.65
N PRO A 150 -0.01 5.32 -5.59
CA PRO A 150 0.40 5.07 -6.96
C PRO A 150 0.68 6.40 -7.68
N ALA A 151 1.41 6.33 -8.79
CA ALA A 151 1.69 7.51 -9.61
C ALA A 151 0.42 8.26 -10.00
N ASN A 152 0.51 9.59 -10.03
CA ASN A 152 -0.55 10.54 -10.37
C ASN A 152 -1.71 10.62 -9.35
N VAL A 153 -1.44 10.23 -8.10
CA VAL A 153 -2.34 10.45 -6.97
C VAL A 153 -1.54 11.12 -5.85
N SER A 154 -2.18 12.01 -5.10
CA SER A 154 -1.66 12.47 -3.81
C SER A 154 -2.67 12.19 -2.71
N ALA A 155 -2.20 11.92 -1.50
CA ALA A 155 -3.03 11.63 -0.34
C ALA A 155 -2.72 12.61 0.80
N THR A 156 -3.75 13.21 1.38
CA THR A 156 -3.66 13.88 2.69
C THR A 156 -4.29 12.96 3.70
N VAL A 157 -3.53 12.50 4.69
CA VAL A 157 -3.95 11.53 5.70
C VAL A 157 -4.29 12.27 6.98
N PHE A 158 -5.41 11.96 7.61
CA PHE A 158 -5.76 12.45 8.95
C PHE A 158 -5.60 11.33 9.98
N TYR A 159 -4.94 11.61 11.09
CA TYR A 159 -4.66 10.63 12.14
C TYR A 159 -4.68 11.27 13.54
N GLY A 160 -4.95 10.48 14.58
CA GLY A 160 -5.09 10.98 15.95
C GLY A 160 -5.37 9.91 17.00
#